data_AF-B8FA46-F1
#
_entry.id   AF-B8FA46-F1
#
_cell.length_a   1.000
_cell.length_b   1.000
_cell.length_c   1.000
_cell.angle_alpha   90.00
_cell.angle_beta   90.00
_cell.angle_gamma   90.00
#
_symmetry.space_group_name_H-M   'P 1'
#
loop_
_entity.id
_entity.type
_entity.pdbx_description
1 polymer ?
#
loop_
_entity_poly.entity_id
_entity_poly.type
_entity_poly.pdbx_seq_one_letter_code
_entity_poly.pdbx_strand_id
1 'polypeptide(L)'
;MIEENEFIMLILCLAILVRLLTNYERLQKIPHNTFLLLSFVAFFAATAATICEGYLLPDILNLTEHLFYLVSAVLLTFWLRSFFKHFEGGA
;
A
#
# COMPACT_ATOMS: atom_id res chain seq x y z
N MET A 1 -18.64 -3.25 -3.11
CA MET A 1 -19.58 -3.70 -2.05
C MET A 1 -19.46 -2.70 -0.89
N ILE A 2 -20.30 -2.74 0.14
CA ILE A 2 -20.05 -1.92 1.35
C ILE A 2 -20.19 -2.84 2.55
N GLU A 3 -19.05 -3.35 2.99
CA GLU A 3 -18.93 -4.18 4.18
C GLU A 3 -18.27 -3.37 5.30
N GLU A 4 -18.70 -3.57 6.55
CA GLU A 4 -18.09 -2.87 7.71
C GLU A 4 -16.56 -3.06 7.76
N ASN A 5 -16.09 -4.21 7.27
CA ASN A 5 -14.67 -4.54 7.18
C ASN A 5 -13.88 -3.61 6.23
N GLU A 6 -14.48 -3.11 5.14
CA GLU A 6 -13.80 -2.23 4.18
C GLU A 6 -13.49 -0.87 4.82
N PHE A 7 -14.42 -0.34 5.62
CA PHE A 7 -14.21 0.87 6.41
C PHE A 7 -13.11 0.69 7.46
N ILE A 8 -13.11 -0.44 8.17
CA ILE A 8 -12.06 -0.76 9.13
C ILE A 8 -10.70 -0.80 8.43
N MET A 9 -10.62 -1.47 7.27
CA MET A 9 -9.41 -1.55 6.47
C MET A 9 -8.93 -0.16 6.01
N LEU A 10 -9.82 0.72 5.54
CA LEU A 10 -9.47 2.09 5.17
C LEU A 10 -8.87 2.87 6.36
N ILE A 11 -9.51 2.78 7.53
CA ILE A 11 -9.05 3.48 8.75
C ILE A 11 -7.68 2.96 9.18
N LEU A 12 -7.48 1.63 9.17
CA LEU A 12 -6.19 1.03 9.51
C LEU A 12 -5.10 1.44 8.52
N CYS A 13 -5.38 1.39 7.22
CA CYS A 13 -4.45 1.84 6.18
C CYS A 13 -4.09 3.32 6.34
N LEU A 14 -5.08 4.18 6.62
CA LEU A 14 -4.86 5.59 6.86
C LEU A 14 -3.96 5.81 8.08
N ALA A 15 -4.22 5.12 9.18
CA ALA A 15 -3.41 5.23 10.40
C ALA A 15 -1.95 4.82 10.15
N ILE A 16 -1.75 3.70 9.42
CA ILE A 16 -0.41 3.24 9.04
C ILE A 16 0.27 4.26 8.12
N LEU A 17 -0.43 4.79 7.11
CA LEU A 17 0.12 5.75 6.16
C LEU A 17 0.53 7.05 6.87
N VAL A 18 -0.34 7.58 7.75
CA VAL A 18 -0.01 8.73 8.60
C VAL A 18 1.21 8.43 9.48
N ARG A 19 1.31 7.22 10.05
CA ARG A 19 2.46 6.83 10.86
C ARG A 19 3.76 6.78 10.05
N LEU A 20 3.71 6.24 8.84
CA LEU A 20 4.84 6.19 7.91
C LEU A 20 5.31 7.59 7.50
N LEU A 21 4.38 8.49 7.18
CA LEU A 21 4.68 9.87 6.79
C LEU A 21 5.21 10.70 7.97
N THR A 22 4.62 10.58 9.16
CA THR A 22 5.09 11.28 10.37
C THR A 22 6.44 10.76 10.88
N ASN A 23 6.81 9.53 10.55
CA ASN A 23 8.10 8.93 10.91
C ASN A 23 9.01 8.76 9.68
N TYR A 24 8.85 9.62 8.67
CA TYR A 24 9.56 9.50 7.41
C TYR A 24 11.09 9.48 7.58
N GLU A 25 11.64 10.24 8.54
CA GLU A 25 13.07 10.22 8.86
C GLU A 25 13.58 8.83 9.30
N ARG A 26 12.75 8.08 10.04
CA ARG A 26 13.09 6.70 10.43
C ARG A 26 12.92 5.74 9.27
N LEU A 27 11.90 5.97 8.44
CA LEU A 27 11.65 5.21 7.22
C LEU A 27 12.80 5.33 6.22
N GLN A 28 13.48 6.48 6.13
CA GLN A 28 14.67 6.69 5.30
C GLN A 28 15.87 5.82 5.67
N LYS A 29 15.91 5.29 6.90
CA LYS A 29 16.94 4.33 7.31
C LYS A 29 16.70 2.92 6.76
N ILE A 30 15.49 2.65 6.27
CA ILE A 30 15.15 1.37 5.65
C ILE A 30 15.67 1.39 4.21
N PRO A 31 16.42 0.36 3.77
CA PRO A 31 16.89 0.25 2.40
C PRO A 31 15.74 0.35 1.41
N HIS A 32 15.91 1.18 0.37
CA HIS A 32 14.97 1.32 -0.74
C HIS A 32 13.53 1.63 -0.30
N ASN A 33 13.37 2.44 0.75
CA ASN A 33 12.09 2.79 1.37
C ASN A 33 11.03 3.36 0.42
N THR A 34 11.41 3.92 -0.73
CA THR A 34 10.47 4.45 -1.72
C THR A 34 9.51 3.38 -2.23
N PHE A 35 10.01 2.17 -2.51
CA PHE A 35 9.14 1.06 -2.95
C PHE A 35 8.17 0.61 -1.84
N LEU A 36 8.63 0.63 -0.59
CA LEU A 36 7.79 0.34 0.56
C LEU A 36 6.70 1.41 0.74
N LEU A 37 7.06 2.70 0.69
CA LEU A 37 6.08 3.77 0.83
C LEU A 37 5.06 3.74 -0.31
N LEU A 38 5.51 3.58 -1.55
CA LEU A 38 4.63 3.50 -2.71
C LEU A 38 3.70 2.27 -2.64
N SER A 39 4.17 1.13 -2.09
CA SER A 39 3.29 -0.04 -1.94
C SER A 39 2.15 0.23 -0.94
N PHE A 40 2.42 0.92 0.17
CA PHE A 40 1.39 1.33 1.14
C PHE A 40 0.45 2.40 0.58
N VAL A 41 0.95 3.35 -0.22
CA VAL A 41 0.10 4.34 -0.91
C VAL A 41 -0.82 3.67 -1.92
N ALA A 42 -0.30 2.74 -2.73
CA ALA A 42 -1.11 1.97 -3.68
C ALA A 42 -2.16 1.11 -2.94
N PHE A 43 -1.79 0.49 -1.82
CA PHE A 43 -2.74 -0.28 -1.01
C PHE A 43 -3.87 0.58 -0.44
N PHE A 44 -3.55 1.79 0.03
CA PHE A 44 -4.56 2.75 0.49
C PHE A 44 -5.47 3.23 -0.65
N ALA A 45 -4.92 3.44 -1.85
CA ALA A 45 -5.70 3.80 -3.03
C ALA A 45 -6.67 2.66 -3.43
N ALA A 46 -6.25 1.39 -3.29
CA ALA A 46 -7.12 0.23 -3.49
C ALA A 46 -8.30 0.25 -2.51
N THR A 47 -8.04 0.39 -1.20
CA THR A 47 -9.12 0.37 -0.19
C THR A 47 -10.07 1.57 -0.30
N ALA A 48 -9.58 2.73 -0.76
CA ALA A 48 -10.45 3.86 -1.11
C ALA A 48 -11.32 3.55 -2.33
N ALA A 49 -10.76 2.90 -3.36
CA ALA A 49 -11.51 2.47 -4.54
C ALA A 49 -12.61 1.46 -4.19
N THR A 50 -12.35 0.51 -3.29
CA THR A 50 -13.35 -0.46 -2.80
C THR A 50 -14.55 0.23 -2.17
N ILE A 51 -14.32 1.22 -1.30
CA ILE A 51 -15.43 1.98 -0.68
C ILE A 51 -16.19 2.78 -1.75
N CYS A 52 -15.48 3.43 -2.67
CA CYS A 52 -16.11 4.18 -3.75
C CYS A 52 -16.90 3.28 -4.72
N GLU A 53 -16.47 2.03 -4.95
CA GLU A 53 -17.16 1.02 -5.76
C GLU A 53 -18.60 0.81 -5.28
N GLY A 54 -18.81 0.84 -3.96
CA GLY A 54 -20.11 0.75 -3.34
C GLY A 54 -21.09 1.87 -3.71
N TYR A 55 -20.61 2.96 -4.32
CA TYR A 55 -21.42 4.14 -4.67
C TYR A 55 -21.38 4.52 -6.15
N LEU A 56 -20.26 4.29 -6.86
CA LEU A 56 -20.01 4.81 -8.21
C LEU A 56 -19.38 3.74 -9.11
N LEU A 57 -19.79 3.68 -10.38
CA LEU A 57 -19.11 2.94 -11.47
C LEU A 57 -18.45 1.62 -11.01
N PRO A 58 -19.23 0.66 -10.48
CA PRO A 58 -18.71 -0.48 -9.73
C PRO A 58 -17.69 -1.30 -10.53
N ASP A 59 -17.95 -1.58 -11.81
CA ASP A 59 -17.01 -2.37 -12.62
C ASP A 59 -15.65 -1.68 -12.84
N ILE A 60 -15.64 -0.35 -13.00
CA ILE A 60 -14.42 0.43 -13.23
C ILE A 60 -13.63 0.55 -11.93
N LEU A 61 -14.32 0.80 -10.82
CA LEU A 61 -13.67 0.91 -9.51
C LEU A 61 -13.17 -0.45 -9.01
N ASN A 62 -13.88 -1.53 -9.30
CA ASN A 62 -13.42 -2.88 -9.01
C ASN A 62 -12.13 -3.20 -9.78
N LEU A 63 -12.07 -2.90 -11.08
CA LEU A 63 -10.84 -3.06 -11.86
C LEU A 63 -9.70 -2.19 -11.30
N THR A 64 -10.01 -0.94 -10.91
CA THR A 64 -9.05 0.00 -10.35
C THR A 64 -8.48 -0.48 -9.02
N GLU A 65 -9.33 -0.99 -8.13
CA GLU A 65 -8.94 -1.63 -6.88
C GLU A 65 -7.96 -2.78 -7.12
N HIS A 66 -8.31 -3.71 -8.02
CA HIS A 66 -7.45 -4.86 -8.32
C HIS A 66 -6.11 -4.44 -8.92
N LEU A 67 -6.10 -3.43 -9.79
CA LEU A 67 -4.87 -2.86 -10.33
C LEU A 67 -4.00 -2.25 -9.23
N PHE A 68 -4.58 -1.51 -8.29
CA PHE A 68 -3.83 -0.95 -7.16
C PHE A 68 -3.31 -2.02 -6.20
N TYR A 69 -4.07 -3.09 -5.95
CA TYR A 69 -3.56 -4.24 -5.19
C TYR A 69 -2.40 -4.93 -5.90
N LEU A 70 -2.49 -5.14 -7.22
CA LEU A 70 -1.40 -5.69 -8.00
C LEU A 70 -0.14 -4.82 -7.93
N VAL A 71 -0.29 -3.51 -8.13
CA VAL A 71 0.81 -2.54 -8.04
C VAL A 71 1.43 -2.56 -6.64
N SER A 72 0.62 -2.58 -5.59
CA SER A 72 1.08 -2.67 -4.21
C SER A 72 1.92 -3.94 -3.98
N ALA A 73 1.42 -5.11 -4.40
CA ALA A 73 2.12 -6.39 -4.25
C ALA A 73 3.44 -6.43 -5.02
N VAL A 74 3.46 -5.90 -6.24
CA VAL A 74 4.66 -5.81 -7.09
C VAL A 74 5.72 -4.91 -6.43
N LEU A 75 5.33 -3.72 -5.97
CA LEU A 75 6.23 -2.80 -5.28
C LEU A 75 6.78 -3.38 -3.98
N LEU A 76 5.93 -4.04 -3.19
CA LEU A 76 6.34 -4.71 -1.97
C LEU A 76 7.33 -5.86 -2.25
N THR A 77 7.10 -6.62 -3.32
CA THR A 77 8.01 -7.69 -3.76
C THR A 77 9.38 -7.13 -4.17
N PHE A 78 9.40 -6.03 -4.93
CA PHE A 78 10.66 -5.34 -5.27
C PHE A 78 11.38 -4.81 -4.03
N TRP A 79 10.63 -4.25 -3.08
CA TRP A 79 11.20 -3.81 -1.82
C TRP A 79 11.82 -4.97 -1.03
N LEU A 80 11.10 -6.09 -0.86
CA LEU A 80 11.60 -7.28 -0.17
C LEU A 80 12.88 -7.80 -0.83
N ARG A 81 12.89 -7.93 -2.15
CA ARG A 81 14.09 -8.35 -2.89
C ARG A 81 15.27 -7.41 -2.66
N SER A 82 15.02 -6.10 -2.67
CA SER A 82 16.07 -5.11 -2.46
C SER A 82 16.58 -5.10 -1.01
N PHE A 83 15.66 -5.29 -0.06
CA PHE A 83 15.96 -5.42 1.36
C PHE A 83 16.87 -6.63 1.59
N PHE A 84 16.50 -7.83 1.15
CA PHE A 84 17.33 -9.03 1.34
C PHE A 84 18.70 -8.92 0.67
N LYS A 85 18.78 -8.40 -0.57
CA LYS A 85 20.08 -8.17 -1.23
C LYS A 85 21.00 -7.23 -0.45
N HIS A 86 20.44 -6.21 0.19
CA HIS A 86 21.22 -5.29 1.02
C HIS A 86 21.83 -5.99 2.25
N PHE A 87 21.15 -6.98 2.81
CA PHE A 87 21.66 -7.78 3.93
C PHE A 87 22.61 -8.90 3.48
N GLU A 88 22.36 -9.54 2.34
CA GLU A 88 23.23 -10.59 1.79
C GLU A 88 24.56 -10.05 1.25
N GLY A 89 24.58 -8.82 0.74
CA GLY A 89 25.80 -8.13 0.27
C GLY A 89 26.60 -7.42 1.37
N GLY A 90 26.14 -7.48 2.62
CA GLY A 90 26.80 -6.93 3.79
C GLY A 90 27.52 -8.01 4.60
N ALA A 91 28.61 -8.54 4.05
CA ALA A 91 29.63 -9.33 4.77
C ALA A 91 31.03 -8.93 4.28
#